data_AF-A0A9D9XKR1-F1
#
_entry.id   AF-A0A9D9XKR1-F1
#
_cell.length_a   1.000
_cell.length_b   1.000
_cell.length_c   1.000
_cell.angle_alpha   90.00
_cell.angle_beta   90.00
_cell.angle_gamma   90.00
#
_symmetry.space_group_name_H-M   'P 1'
#
loop_
_entity.id
_entity.type
_entity.pdbx_description
1 polymer ?
#
loop_
_entity_poly.entity_id
_entity_poly.type
_entity_poly.pdbx_seq_one_letter_code
_entity_poly.pdbx_strand_id
1 'polypeptide(L)' 'MNSLQLNVSLNFQQLLEVVKQLSPTEKARLNEFIWNENIDIPIEHQKLVLDRIQKSKENPSRMLDWDEASKTLKP' A
#
# COMPACT_ATOMS: atom_id res chain seq x y z
N MET A 1 24.42 -9.15 -20.08
CA MET A 1 23.56 -9.28 -18.88
C MET A 1 23.11 -10.73 -18.82
N ASN A 2 23.61 -11.51 -17.86
CA ASN A 2 23.32 -12.94 -17.78
C ASN A 2 21.92 -13.13 -17.17
N SER A 3 20.98 -13.59 -17.98
CA SER A 3 19.64 -13.97 -17.53
C SER A 3 19.72 -15.29 -16.75
N LEU A 4 19.66 -15.22 -15.42
CA LEU A 4 19.46 -16.38 -14.56
C LEU A 4 18.04 -16.91 -14.79
N GLN A 5 17.92 -18.00 -15.57
CA GLN A 5 16.68 -18.77 -15.63
C GLN A 5 16.58 -19.62 -14.35
N LEU A 6 15.95 -19.07 -13.32
CA LEU A 6 15.66 -19.80 -12.08
C LEU A 6 14.48 -20.75 -12.32
N ASN A 7 14.79 -21.97 -12.72
CA ASN A 7 13.82 -23.07 -12.77
C ASN A 7 13.73 -23.72 -11.37
N VAL A 8 13.42 -22.92 -10.35
CA VAL A 8 13.39 -23.35 -8.95
C VAL A 8 11.96 -23.19 -8.43
N SER A 9 11.32 -24.29 -8.05
CA SER A 9 10.05 -24.27 -7.35
C SER A 9 10.26 -23.74 -5.92
N LEU A 10 10.35 -22.42 -5.77
CA LEU A 10 10.48 -21.77 -4.47
C LEU A 10 9.11 -21.73 -3.80
N ASN A 11 9.04 -22.20 -2.55
CA ASN A 11 7.88 -21.93 -1.71
C ASN A 11 7.93 -20.48 -1.17
N PHE A 12 6.81 -19.98 -0.65
CA PHE A 12 6.70 -18.60 -0.19
C PHE A 12 7.73 -18.23 0.88
N GLN A 13 8.06 -19.15 1.80
CA GLN A 13 9.07 -18.90 2.84
C GLN A 13 10.46 -18.71 2.24
N GLN A 14 10.82 -19.52 1.24
CA GLN A 14 12.09 -19.38 0.53
C GLN A 14 12.17 -18.07 -0.27
N LEU A 15 11.05 -17.63 -0.86
CA LEU A 15 10.93 -16.31 -1.50
C LEU A 15 11.20 -15.17 -0.52
N LEU A 16 10.62 -15.24 0.70
CA LEU A 16 10.87 -14.22 1.74
C LEU A 16 12.34 -14.16 2.15
N GLU A 17 13.01 -15.31 2.28
CA GLU A 17 14.44 -15.35 2.60
C GLU A 17 15.30 -14.70 1.52
N VAL A 18 14.97 -14.91 0.24
CA VAL A 18 15.65 -14.23 -0.88
C VAL A 18 15.43 -12.71 -0.80
N VAL A 19 14.21 -12.26 -0.53
CA VAL A 19 13.89 -10.83 -0.38
C VAL A 19 14.66 -10.20 0.79
N LYS A 20 14.86 -10.92 1.90
CA LYS A 20 15.65 -10.44 3.04
C LYS A 20 17.11 -10.20 2.67
N GLN A 21 17.69 -11.05 1.82
CA GLN A 21 19.09 -10.99 1.39
C GLN A 21 19.39 -9.89 0.36
N LEU A 22 18.37 -9.28 -0.25
CA LEU A 22 18.54 -8.17 -1.19
C LEU A 22 19.19 -6.95 -0.54
N SER A 23 20.02 -6.24 -1.32
CA SER A 23 20.58 -4.95 -0.92
C SER A 23 19.48 -3.88 -0.79
N PRO A 24 19.72 -2.77 -0.07
CA PRO A 24 18.75 -1.69 0.05
C PRO A 24 18.26 -1.14 -1.30
N THR A 25 19.14 -1.02 -2.28
CA THR A 25 18.80 -0.53 -3.63
C THR A 25 17.91 -1.50 -4.39
N GLU A 26 18.17 -2.81 -4.27
CA GLU A 26 17.34 -3.84 -4.90
C GLU A 26 15.96 -3.94 -4.23
N LYS A 27 15.89 -3.79 -2.90
CA LYS A 27 14.61 -3.71 -2.17
C LYS A 27 13.77 -2.52 -2.62
N ALA A 28 14.39 -1.36 -2.84
CA ALA A 28 13.69 -0.18 -3.34
C ALA A 28 13.10 -0.42 -4.74
N ARG A 29 13.88 -1.01 -5.66
CA ARG A 29 13.39 -1.37 -7.00
C ARG A 29 12.30 -2.43 -6.97
N LEU A 30 12.42 -3.43 -6.09
CA LEU A 30 11.37 -4.44 -5.89
C LEU A 30 10.09 -3.80 -5.36
N ASN A 31 10.21 -2.89 -4.40
CA ASN A 31 9.08 -2.15 -3.86
C ASN A 31 8.41 -1.31 -4.95
N GLU A 32 9.17 -0.54 -5.70
CA GLU A 32 8.64 0.19 -6.86
C GLU A 32 7.93 -0.76 -7.82
N PHE A 33 8.54 -1.89 -8.22
CA PHE A 33 7.89 -2.85 -9.10
C PHE A 33 6.58 -3.41 -8.54
N ILE A 34 6.56 -3.80 -7.26
CA ILE A 34 5.36 -4.31 -6.58
C ILE A 34 4.25 -3.24 -6.59
N TRP A 35 4.58 -1.99 -6.25
CA TRP A 35 3.60 -0.91 -6.04
C TRP A 35 3.34 -0.01 -7.27
N ASN A 36 4.04 -0.21 -8.38
CA ASN A 36 3.89 0.56 -9.63
C ASN A 36 2.76 0.02 -10.51
N GLU A 37 2.18 -1.13 -10.18
CA GLU A 37 0.94 -1.58 -10.80
C GLU A 37 -0.26 -0.87 -10.17
N ASN A 38 -1.38 -0.78 -10.91
CA ASN A 38 -2.68 -0.42 -10.35
C ASN A 38 -3.10 -1.52 -9.37
N ILE A 39 -2.52 -1.53 -8.17
CA ILE A 39 -2.90 -2.47 -7.13
C ILE A 39 -4.32 -2.13 -6.72
N ASP A 40 -5.21 -3.10 -6.91
CA ASP A 40 -6.55 -3.04 -6.36
C ASP A 40 -6.45 -2.82 -4.85
N ILE A 41 -7.07 -1.73 -4.38
CA ILE A 41 -7.13 -1.41 -2.95
C ILE A 41 -7.68 -2.65 -2.24
N PRO A 42 -7.02 -3.21 -1.21
CA PRO A 42 -7.53 -4.39 -0.51
C PRO A 42 -8.96 -4.18 -0.02
N ILE A 43 -9.78 -5.22 -0.11
CA ILE A 43 -11.23 -5.16 0.15
C ILE A 43 -11.52 -4.62 1.57
N GLU A 44 -10.68 -4.94 2.53
CA GLU A 44 -10.77 -4.47 3.92
C GLU A 44 -10.65 -2.94 4.00
N HIS A 45 -9.71 -2.36 3.26
CA HIS A 45 -9.52 -0.91 3.20
C HIS A 45 -10.66 -0.24 2.44
N GLN A 46 -11.14 -0.84 1.36
CA GLN A 46 -12.32 -0.34 0.64
C GLN A 46 -13.54 -0.28 1.56
N LYS A 47 -13.81 -1.38 2.29
CA LYS A 47 -14.90 -1.45 3.27
C LYS A 47 -14.79 -0.34 4.31
N LEU A 48 -13.60 -0.14 4.89
CA LEU A 48 -13.38 0.91 5.88
C LEU A 48 -13.73 2.31 5.35
N VAL A 49 -13.36 2.62 4.10
CA VAL A 49 -13.68 3.91 3.47
C VAL A 49 -15.18 4.04 3.24
N LEU A 50 -15.83 3.03 2.67
CA LEU A 50 -17.27 3.01 2.43
C LEU A 50 -18.07 3.19 3.73
N ASP A 51 -17.65 2.53 4.80
CA ASP A 51 -18.26 2.62 6.13
C ASP A 51 -18.18 4.05 6.69
N ARG A 52 -17.05 4.73 6.49
CA ARG A 52 -16.86 6.12 6.91
C ARG A 52 -17.73 7.06 6.11
N ILE A 53 -17.83 6.86 4.80
CA ILE A 53 -18.71 7.63 3.92
C ILE A 53 -20.16 7.50 4.38
N GLN A 54 -20.61 6.27 4.67
CA GLN A 54 -21.98 6.02 5.14
C GLN A 54 -22.26 6.73 6.47
N LYS A 55 -21.35 6.63 7.45
CA LYS A 55 -21.47 7.33 8.74
C LYS A 55 -21.55 8.85 8.58
N SER A 56 -20.82 9.41 7.62
CA SER A 56 -20.88 10.85 7.31
C SER A 56 -22.18 11.26 6.62
N LYS A 57 -22.77 10.40 5.79
CA LYS A 57 -24.10 10.66 5.21
C LYS A 57 -25.20 10.69 6.27
N GLU A 58 -25.15 9.74 7.22
CA GLU A 58 -26.09 9.66 8.33
C GLU A 58 -25.90 10.79 9.35
N ASN A 59 -24.65 11.24 9.51
CA ASN A 59 -24.31 12.36 10.39
C ASN A 59 -23.32 13.33 9.71
N PRO A 60 -23.82 14.34 8.97
CA PRO A 60 -23.00 15.30 8.24
C PRO A 60 -22.02 16.09 9.13
N SER A 61 -22.31 16.25 10.42
CA SER A 61 -21.40 16.94 11.37
C SER A 61 -20.06 16.23 11.59
N ARG A 62 -19.95 14.96 11.14
CA ARG A 62 -18.70 14.20 11.16
C ARG A 62 -17.71 14.65 10.07
N MET A 63 -18.17 15.35 9.05
CA MET A 63 -17.31 15.93 8.02
C MET A 63 -16.87 17.32 8.46
N LEU A 64 -15.57 17.49 8.66
CA LEU A 64 -14.99 18.80 8.91
C LEU A 64 -14.75 19.50 7.58
N ASP A 65 -14.94 20.82 7.58
CA ASP A 65 -14.51 21.66 6.48
C ASP A 65 -12.98 21.66 6.41
N TRP A 66 -12.44 21.40 5.22
CA TRP A 66 -11.00 21.27 5.02
C TRP A 66 -10.27 22.61 5.17
N ASP A 67 -10.87 23.70 4.72
CA ASP A 67 -10.27 25.04 4.80
C ASP A 67 -10.23 25.55 6.25
N GLU A 68 -11.16 25.11 7.09
CA GLU A 68 -11.12 25.36 8.54
C GLU A 68 -10.15 24.43 9.26
N ALA A 69 -10.22 23.12 8.99
CA ALA A 69 -9.39 22.13 9.68
C ALA A 69 -7.90 22.32 9.38
N SER A 70 -7.53 22.64 8.14
CA SER A 70 -6.14 22.82 7.71
C SER A 70 -5.42 23.95 8.47
N LYS A 71 -6.15 25.00 8.88
CA LYS A 71 -5.61 26.10 9.70
C LYS A 71 -5.15 25.66 11.10
N THR A 72 -5.63 24.52 11.57
CA THR A 72 -5.25 23.96 12.88
C THR A 72 -4.02 23.05 12.80
N LEU A 73 -3.59 22.69 11.58
CA LEU A 73 -2.40 21.89 11.36
C LEU A 73 -1.17 22.77 11.62
N LYS A 74 -0.29 22.31 12.51
CA LYS A 74 0.99 22.97 12.72
C LYS A 74 1.94 22.61 11.57
N PRO A 75 2.78 23.56 11.11
CA PRO A 75 3.80 23.30 10.10
C PRO A 75 4.84 22.27 10.57
#